data_AF-A0AAD9AYJ2-F1
#
_entry.id   AF-A0AAD9AYJ2-F1
#
_cell.length_a   1.000
_cell.length_b   1.000
_cell.length_c   1.000
_cell.angle_alpha   90.00
_cell.angle_beta   90.00
_cell.angle_gamma   90.00
#
_symmetry.space_group_name_H-M   'P 1'
#
loop_
_entity.id
_entity.type
_entity.pdbx_description
1 polymer ?
#
loop_
_entity_poly.entity_id
_entity_poly.type
_entity_poly.pdbx_seq_one_letter_code
_entity_poly.pdbx_strand_id
1 'polypeptide(L)'
;MYAATFMHVLALAAAVTAAQISIASVTVNDLVTPLGVDNAAPTFGWIIGSVAARGASFTAAQVQVLPATGTSPLWDSGTVATNVTRLVYSGKSLPSRTNFNFQVRLLDNSGGWTKWSTSTFATGLVADEDWESAQWIGAANPSVDQPILRTDFDVSREIASAKLFITAIGGYEAYLNGQRVGDLYLASSWTQYAKRSSYDTHDVTKQIIEG
;
A
#
# COMPACT_ATOMS: atom_id res chain seq x y z
N MET A 1 -57.23 -15.40 -37.65
CA MET A 1 -56.85 -14.26 -36.79
C MET A 1 -56.58 -14.80 -35.40
N TYR A 2 -55.31 -14.90 -34.99
CA TYR A 2 -54.95 -15.22 -33.60
C TYR A 2 -54.31 -13.97 -33.01
N ALA A 3 -54.92 -13.42 -31.97
CA ALA A 3 -54.43 -12.27 -31.23
C ALA A 3 -53.35 -12.74 -30.24
N ALA A 4 -52.14 -12.22 -30.36
CA ALA A 4 -51.04 -12.48 -29.44
C ALA A 4 -51.15 -11.53 -28.23
N THR A 5 -51.41 -12.10 -27.05
CA THR A 5 -51.42 -11.38 -25.78
C THR A 5 -49.99 -11.15 -25.30
N PHE A 6 -49.52 -9.90 -25.33
CA PHE A 6 -48.20 -9.52 -24.80
C PHE A 6 -48.27 -9.35 -23.27
N MET A 7 -47.75 -10.32 -22.53
CA MET A 7 -47.57 -10.23 -21.08
C MET A 7 -46.39 -9.29 -20.77
N HIS A 8 -46.68 -8.11 -20.23
CA HIS A 8 -45.65 -7.19 -19.76
C HIS A 8 -45.08 -7.69 -18.42
N VAL A 9 -43.82 -8.12 -18.43
CA VAL A 9 -43.07 -8.39 -17.19
C VAL A 9 -42.61 -7.05 -16.63
N LEU A 10 -43.26 -6.60 -15.56
CA LEU A 10 -42.84 -5.42 -14.81
C LEU A 10 -41.61 -5.82 -13.95
N ALA A 11 -40.41 -5.43 -14.37
CA ALA A 11 -39.21 -5.62 -13.57
C ALA A 11 -39.25 -4.67 -12.36
N LEU A 12 -39.37 -5.21 -11.16
CA LEU A 12 -39.28 -4.46 -9.91
C LEU A 12 -37.81 -4.05 -9.71
N ALA A 13 -37.48 -2.79 -9.97
CA ALA A 13 -36.18 -2.24 -9.60
C ALA A 13 -36.10 -2.19 -8.07
N ALA A 14 -35.30 -3.07 -7.46
CA ALA A 14 -34.99 -2.98 -6.04
C ALA A 14 -34.33 -1.62 -5.77
N ALA A 15 -34.94 -0.82 -4.90
CA ALA A 15 -34.33 0.42 -4.45
C ALA A 15 -33.00 0.09 -3.77
N VAL A 16 -31.89 0.56 -4.33
CA VAL A 16 -30.57 0.42 -3.71
C VAL A 16 -30.56 1.31 -2.47
N THR A 17 -30.65 0.71 -1.28
CA THR A 17 -30.46 1.42 -0.02
C THR A 17 -29.03 1.94 0.03
N ALA A 18 -28.86 3.23 0.33
CA ALA A 18 -27.54 3.79 0.59
C ALA A 18 -27.05 3.32 1.97
N ALA A 19 -25.75 3.03 2.10
CA ALA A 19 -25.17 2.69 3.39
C ALA A 19 -25.34 3.84 4.41
N GLN A 20 -25.62 3.48 5.66
CA GLN A 20 -25.73 4.39 6.79
C GLN A 20 -24.39 4.66 7.48
N ILE A 21 -23.31 4.07 6.97
CA ILE A 21 -21.93 4.27 7.42
C ILE A 21 -21.06 4.81 6.28
N SER A 22 -19.94 5.45 6.62
CA SER A 22 -18.87 5.77 5.68
C SER A 22 -17.52 5.20 6.15
N ILE A 23 -16.52 5.26 5.27
CA ILE A 23 -15.13 4.93 5.60
C ILE A 23 -14.37 6.25 5.77
N ALA A 24 -13.75 6.45 6.93
CA ALA A 24 -12.93 7.63 7.22
C ALA A 24 -11.51 7.51 6.66
N SER A 25 -10.90 6.32 6.80
CA SER A 25 -9.57 6.04 6.28
C SER A 25 -9.40 4.56 6.00
N VAL A 26 -8.40 4.24 5.17
CA VAL A 26 -7.97 2.88 4.87
C VAL A 26 -6.47 2.76 5.02
N THR A 27 -6.01 1.56 5.37
CA THR A 27 -4.61 1.28 5.70
C THR A 27 -4.13 -0.01 5.05
N VAL A 28 -2.82 -0.13 4.90
CA VAL A 28 -2.14 -1.39 4.59
C VAL A 28 -1.14 -1.65 5.71
N ASN A 29 -1.23 -2.81 6.35
CA ASN A 29 -0.47 -3.16 7.57
C ASN A 29 -0.55 -2.03 8.63
N ASP A 30 -1.76 -1.52 8.86
CA ASP A 30 -2.06 -0.44 9.81
C ASP A 30 -1.43 0.94 9.48
N LEU A 31 -0.79 1.10 8.32
CA LEU A 31 -0.20 2.35 7.85
C LEU A 31 -1.04 3.01 6.75
N VAL A 32 -1.06 4.34 6.73
CA VAL A 32 -1.67 5.14 5.65
C VAL A 32 -0.64 5.33 4.55
N THR A 33 -1.01 4.97 3.31
CA THR A 33 -0.15 5.09 2.11
C THR A 33 1.29 4.59 2.30
N PRO A 34 1.51 3.37 2.83
CA PRO A 34 2.86 2.92 3.14
C PRO A 34 3.70 2.68 1.89
N LEU A 35 4.99 2.96 2.03
CA LEU A 35 6.04 2.57 1.10
C LEU A 35 6.82 1.39 1.71
N GLY A 36 7.27 0.46 0.89
CA GLY A 36 8.11 -0.63 1.37
C GLY A 36 7.36 -1.84 1.93
N VAL A 37 6.09 -2.06 1.54
CA VAL A 37 5.34 -3.24 1.97
C VAL A 37 5.98 -4.50 1.37
N ASP A 38 6.58 -5.35 2.21
CA ASP A 38 7.36 -6.51 1.77
C ASP A 38 6.82 -7.86 2.25
N ASN A 39 5.74 -7.86 3.03
CA ASN A 39 5.07 -9.10 3.39
C ASN A 39 4.20 -9.64 2.24
N ALA A 40 4.27 -10.94 1.98
CA ALA A 40 3.54 -11.59 0.89
C ALA A 40 2.01 -11.48 0.99
N ALA A 41 1.48 -11.26 2.19
CA ALA A 41 0.05 -11.15 2.48
C ALA A 41 -0.25 -9.87 3.29
N PRO A 42 -0.20 -8.68 2.64
CA PRO A 42 -0.52 -7.43 3.32
C PRO A 42 -1.95 -7.45 3.87
N THR A 43 -2.16 -6.80 5.01
CA THR A 43 -3.49 -6.68 5.63
C THR A 43 -4.07 -5.32 5.32
N PHE A 44 -5.24 -5.28 4.69
CA PHE A 44 -5.99 -4.06 4.43
C PHE A 44 -6.89 -3.76 5.63
N GLY A 45 -6.78 -2.56 6.18
CA GLY A 45 -7.60 -2.08 7.29
C GLY A 45 -8.47 -0.89 6.88
N TRP A 46 -9.50 -0.63 7.68
CA TRP A 46 -10.36 0.55 7.51
C TRP A 46 -10.88 1.08 8.84
N ILE A 47 -11.14 2.38 8.88
CA ILE A 47 -11.77 3.08 10.00
C ILE A 47 -13.17 3.51 9.58
N ILE A 48 -14.17 3.15 10.38
CA ILE A 48 -15.55 3.61 10.18
C ILE A 48 -15.62 5.10 10.47
N GLY A 49 -16.21 5.85 9.53
CA GLY A 49 -16.40 7.29 9.62
C GLY A 49 -17.76 7.66 10.20
N SER A 50 -18.49 8.52 9.48
CA SER A 50 -19.82 8.96 9.88
C SER A 50 -20.81 7.80 9.96
N VAL A 51 -21.71 7.90 10.93
CA VAL A 51 -22.79 6.95 11.17
C VAL A 51 -24.11 7.73 11.20
N ALA A 52 -24.98 7.44 10.23
CA ALA A 52 -26.24 8.17 10.04
C ALA A 52 -27.39 7.65 10.92
N ALA A 53 -27.26 6.44 11.48
CA ALA A 53 -28.29 5.81 12.32
C ALA A 53 -27.68 5.04 13.50
N ARG A 54 -28.34 5.11 14.66
CA ARG A 54 -27.95 4.31 15.84
C ARG A 54 -28.05 2.82 15.49
N GLY A 55 -26.98 2.07 15.77
CA GLY A 55 -26.93 0.63 15.52
C GLY A 55 -26.53 0.25 14.09
N ALA A 56 -26.18 1.22 13.22
CA ALA A 56 -25.58 0.90 11.93
C ALA A 56 -24.23 0.21 12.12
N SER A 57 -23.95 -0.79 11.29
CA SER A 57 -22.76 -1.63 11.34
C SER A 57 -22.54 -2.25 9.97
N PHE A 58 -21.34 -2.70 9.64
CA PHE A 58 -21.15 -3.49 8.42
C PHE A 58 -21.25 -4.99 8.69
N THR A 59 -21.62 -5.73 7.66
CA THR A 59 -21.79 -7.19 7.64
C THR A 59 -20.88 -7.89 6.64
N ALA A 60 -20.34 -7.13 5.68
CA ALA A 60 -19.34 -7.60 4.74
C ALA A 60 -18.42 -6.47 4.29
N ALA A 61 -17.29 -6.84 3.71
CA ALA A 61 -16.36 -5.94 3.06
C ALA A 61 -15.98 -6.48 1.68
N GLN A 62 -15.51 -5.57 0.82
CA GLN A 62 -14.84 -5.93 -0.42
C GLN A 62 -13.61 -5.05 -0.57
N VAL A 63 -12.48 -5.67 -0.91
CA VAL A 63 -11.20 -5.01 -1.15
C VAL A 63 -10.74 -5.34 -2.56
N GLN A 64 -10.25 -4.32 -3.26
CA GLN A 64 -9.62 -4.48 -4.56
C GLN A 64 -8.22 -3.87 -4.55
N VAL A 65 -7.28 -4.57 -5.18
CA VAL A 65 -5.93 -4.08 -5.48
C VAL A 65 -5.85 -3.82 -6.99
N LEU A 66 -5.45 -2.60 -7.35
CA LEU A 66 -5.40 -2.09 -8.70
C LEU A 66 -3.97 -1.69 -9.06
N PRO A 67 -3.61 -1.69 -10.36
CA PRO A 67 -2.35 -1.09 -10.79
C PRO A 67 -2.30 0.40 -10.43
N ALA A 68 -1.09 0.98 -10.36
CA ALA A 68 -0.91 2.43 -10.19
C ALA A 68 -1.66 3.25 -11.26
N THR A 69 -1.74 2.71 -12.49
CA THR A 69 -2.48 3.30 -13.60
C THR A 69 -3.49 2.30 -14.17
N GLY A 70 -4.75 2.70 -14.25
CA GLY A 70 -5.86 1.87 -14.74
C GLY A 70 -6.91 1.55 -13.69
N THR A 71 -8.03 0.96 -14.13
CA THR A 71 -9.21 0.70 -13.30
C THR A 71 -9.55 -0.78 -13.15
N SER A 72 -8.88 -1.67 -13.88
CA SER A 72 -9.08 -3.11 -13.75
C SER A 72 -8.32 -3.62 -12.52
N PRO A 73 -8.99 -4.27 -11.55
CA PRO A 73 -8.31 -4.86 -10.41
C PRO A 73 -7.36 -5.99 -10.83
N LEU A 74 -6.17 -6.00 -10.23
CA LEU A 74 -5.25 -7.15 -10.26
C LEU A 74 -5.75 -8.25 -9.32
N TRP A 75 -6.50 -7.86 -8.29
CA TRP A 75 -7.15 -8.74 -7.34
C TRP A 75 -8.41 -8.09 -6.77
N ASP A 76 -9.42 -8.91 -6.54
CA ASP A 76 -10.69 -8.56 -5.91
C ASP A 76 -11.05 -9.67 -4.92
N SER A 77 -11.28 -9.31 -3.66
CA SER A 77 -11.69 -10.27 -2.62
C SER A 77 -13.08 -10.87 -2.88
N GLY A 78 -13.89 -10.24 -3.74
CA GLY A 78 -15.32 -10.43 -3.74
C GLY A 78 -15.95 -9.93 -2.44
N THR A 79 -17.23 -10.24 -2.25
CA THR A 79 -17.92 -9.93 -0.99
C THR A 79 -17.50 -10.92 0.08
N VAL A 80 -16.84 -10.44 1.12
CA VAL A 80 -16.41 -11.25 2.27
C VAL A 80 -17.27 -10.89 3.47
N ALA A 81 -18.05 -11.85 3.98
CA ALA A 81 -18.82 -11.67 5.21
C ALA A 81 -17.86 -11.46 6.40
N THR A 82 -17.96 -10.31 7.05
CA THR A 82 -17.08 -9.94 8.16
C THR A 82 -17.67 -8.77 8.94
N ASN A 83 -17.40 -8.73 10.24
CA ASN A 83 -17.62 -7.60 11.13
C ASN A 83 -16.31 -7.08 11.75
N VAL A 84 -15.15 -7.58 11.29
CA VAL A 84 -13.83 -7.08 11.68
C VAL A 84 -13.30 -6.09 10.66
N THR A 85 -12.55 -5.10 11.11
CA THR A 85 -12.10 -3.96 10.29
C THR A 85 -10.80 -4.22 9.53
N ARG A 86 -10.58 -5.48 9.13
CA ARG A 86 -9.38 -5.93 8.44
C ARG A 86 -9.66 -7.08 7.49
N LEU A 87 -8.88 -7.16 6.42
CA LEU A 87 -8.92 -8.25 5.46
C LEU A 87 -7.51 -8.53 4.93
N VAL A 88 -7.08 -9.79 5.02
CA VAL A 88 -5.75 -10.21 4.55
C VAL A 88 -5.80 -10.45 3.05
N TYR A 89 -4.82 -9.91 2.33
CA TYR A 89 -4.62 -10.16 0.92
C TYR A 89 -4.46 -11.66 0.62
N SER A 90 -5.20 -12.16 -0.36
CA SER A 90 -5.18 -13.57 -0.77
C SER A 90 -4.95 -13.76 -2.27
N GLY A 91 -4.44 -12.73 -2.94
CA GLY A 91 -4.11 -12.78 -4.36
C GLY A 91 -2.72 -13.38 -4.64
N LYS A 92 -2.26 -13.18 -5.87
CA LYS A 92 -0.91 -13.60 -6.29
C LYS A 92 0.15 -12.71 -5.64
N SER A 93 1.37 -13.22 -5.49
CA SER A 93 2.49 -12.42 -4.97
C SER A 93 2.60 -11.09 -5.71
N LEU A 94 2.74 -10.01 -4.94
CA LEU A 94 2.90 -8.66 -5.48
C LEU A 94 4.38 -8.45 -5.84
N PRO A 95 4.70 -7.94 -7.04
CA PRO A 95 6.08 -7.67 -7.43
C PRO A 95 6.71 -6.59 -6.56
N SER A 96 8.04 -6.65 -6.39
CA SER A 96 8.83 -5.64 -5.70
C SER A 96 8.76 -4.27 -6.37
N ARG A 97 9.08 -3.23 -5.58
CA ARG A 97 9.28 -1.83 -6.01
C ARG A 97 8.08 -1.21 -6.74
N THR A 98 6.89 -1.79 -6.60
CA THR A 98 5.72 -1.47 -7.44
C THR A 98 4.71 -0.62 -6.67
N ASN A 99 4.16 0.40 -7.33
CA ASN A 99 3.07 1.21 -6.79
C ASN A 99 1.71 0.59 -7.14
N PHE A 100 0.79 0.61 -6.18
CA PHE A 100 -0.57 0.13 -6.34
C PHE A 100 -1.58 1.15 -5.84
N ASN A 101 -2.76 1.12 -6.44
CA ASN A 101 -3.96 1.67 -5.83
C ASN A 101 -4.71 0.54 -5.13
N PHE A 102 -5.46 0.85 -4.08
CA PHE A 102 -6.43 -0.08 -3.52
C PHE A 102 -7.69 0.66 -3.08
N GLN A 103 -8.77 -0.10 -3.00
CA GLN A 103 -10.05 0.42 -2.57
C GLN A 103 -10.80 -0.56 -1.70
N VAL A 104 -11.59 -0.02 -0.78
CA VAL A 104 -12.42 -0.77 0.16
C VAL A 104 -13.85 -0.23 0.08
N ARG A 105 -14.83 -1.13 0.17
CA ARG A 105 -16.22 -0.76 0.46
C ARG A 105 -16.82 -1.74 1.44
N LEU A 106 -17.79 -1.28 2.22
CA LEU A 106 -18.46 -2.06 3.25
C LEU A 106 -19.94 -2.23 2.92
N LEU A 107 -20.48 -3.41 3.19
CA LEU A 107 -21.91 -3.69 3.13
C LEU A 107 -22.49 -3.42 4.51
N ASP A 108 -23.30 -2.38 4.60
CA ASP A 108 -24.03 -2.01 5.81
C ASP A 108 -25.11 -3.05 6.17
N ASN A 109 -25.52 -3.08 7.43
CA ASN A 109 -26.59 -3.96 7.94
C ASN A 109 -27.98 -3.59 7.42
N SER A 110 -28.13 -2.42 6.78
CA SER A 110 -29.29 -2.02 5.99
C SER A 110 -29.30 -2.57 4.55
N GLY A 111 -28.25 -3.30 4.16
CA GLY A 111 -28.07 -3.87 2.83
C GLY A 111 -27.44 -2.92 1.80
N GLY A 112 -27.10 -1.69 2.20
CA GLY A 112 -26.45 -0.71 1.32
C GLY A 112 -24.93 -0.81 1.30
N TRP A 113 -24.30 -0.65 0.14
CA TRP A 113 -22.85 -0.50 0.04
C TRP A 113 -22.42 0.94 0.30
N THR A 114 -21.29 1.12 0.99
CA THR A 114 -20.60 2.41 1.00
C THR A 114 -20.09 2.74 -0.39
N LYS A 115 -19.80 4.03 -0.65
CA LYS A 115 -18.89 4.38 -1.75
C LYS A 115 -17.54 3.67 -1.54
N TRP A 116 -16.83 3.42 -2.64
CA TRP A 116 -15.44 2.98 -2.56
C TRP A 116 -14.59 4.08 -1.90
N SER A 117 -13.81 3.70 -0.90
CA SER A 117 -12.64 4.48 -0.47
C SER A 117 -11.49 4.21 -1.43
N THR A 118 -10.53 5.12 -1.56
CA THR A 118 -9.33 4.89 -2.37
C THR A 118 -8.09 5.33 -1.60
N SER A 119 -7.01 4.59 -1.79
CA SER A 119 -5.68 4.95 -1.28
C SER A 119 -4.61 4.22 -2.10
N THR A 120 -3.35 4.51 -1.84
CA THR A 120 -2.21 3.86 -2.47
C THR A 120 -1.41 3.05 -1.45
N PHE A 121 -0.53 2.18 -1.96
CA PHE A 121 0.60 1.63 -1.23
C PHE A 121 1.68 1.24 -2.23
N ALA A 122 2.90 1.02 -1.77
CA ALA A 122 3.95 0.50 -2.61
C ALA A 122 4.69 -0.66 -1.97
N THR A 123 5.01 -1.67 -2.77
CA THR A 123 5.84 -2.77 -2.32
C THR A 123 7.30 -2.35 -2.19
N GLY A 124 7.98 -2.99 -1.24
CA GLY A 124 9.42 -2.88 -1.02
C GLY A 124 10.20 -3.89 -1.87
N LEU A 125 11.23 -4.45 -1.27
CA LEU A 125 11.97 -5.61 -1.78
C LEU A 125 11.37 -6.86 -1.11
N VAL A 126 10.64 -7.67 -1.89
CA VAL A 126 9.90 -8.84 -1.38
C VAL A 126 10.76 -10.10 -1.30
N ALA A 127 11.87 -10.14 -2.04
CA ALA A 127 12.85 -11.22 -2.04
C ALA A 127 14.26 -10.67 -1.88
N ASP A 128 15.17 -11.49 -1.34
CA ASP A 128 16.57 -11.08 -1.11
C ASP A 128 17.28 -10.75 -2.43
N GLU A 129 16.93 -11.43 -3.52
CA GLU A 129 17.47 -11.18 -4.85
C GLU A 129 17.10 -9.80 -5.40
N ASP A 130 16.04 -9.16 -4.87
CA ASP A 130 15.64 -7.80 -5.28
C ASP A 130 16.59 -6.72 -4.75
N TRP A 131 17.60 -7.05 -3.94
CA TRP A 131 18.73 -6.15 -3.68
C TRP A 131 19.68 -6.02 -4.88
N GLU A 132 19.54 -6.90 -5.88
CA GLU A 132 20.32 -6.92 -7.12
C GLU A 132 21.84 -6.88 -6.84
N SER A 133 22.53 -5.80 -7.26
CA SER A 133 23.98 -5.66 -7.11
C SER A 133 24.40 -4.94 -5.83
N ALA A 134 23.46 -4.54 -4.96
CA ALA A 134 23.80 -3.89 -3.70
C ALA A 134 24.65 -4.81 -2.81
N GLN A 135 25.66 -4.24 -2.15
CA GLN A 135 26.57 -4.97 -1.28
C GLN A 135 26.70 -4.25 0.05
N TRP A 136 26.99 -5.00 1.11
CA TRP A 136 27.41 -4.41 2.38
C TRP A 136 28.75 -3.69 2.18
N ILE A 137 28.78 -2.41 2.53
CA ILE A 137 29.96 -1.56 2.47
C ILE A 137 30.26 -0.97 3.84
N GLY A 138 31.52 -0.61 4.07
CA GLY A 138 31.98 0.01 5.31
C GLY A 138 33.25 0.80 5.08
N ALA A 139 33.71 1.50 6.12
CA ALA A 139 34.97 2.21 6.07
C ALA A 139 36.14 1.24 5.83
N ALA A 140 37.10 1.64 4.99
CA ALA A 140 38.32 0.87 4.78
C ALA A 140 39.11 0.70 6.09
N ASN A 141 39.07 1.70 6.99
CA ASN A 141 39.57 1.58 8.35
C ASN A 141 38.39 1.35 9.31
N PRO A 142 38.28 0.17 9.95
CA PRO A 142 37.19 -0.15 10.86
C PRO A 142 37.22 0.62 12.18
N SER A 143 38.30 1.37 12.46
CA SER A 143 38.43 2.21 13.66
C SER A 143 37.79 3.59 13.52
N VAL A 144 37.27 3.92 12.33
CA VAL A 144 36.58 5.20 12.12
C VAL A 144 35.18 5.10 12.69
N ASP A 145 34.93 5.85 13.76
CA ASP A 145 33.59 6.03 14.29
C ASP A 145 32.76 6.87 13.29
N GLN A 146 31.55 6.39 12.97
CA GLN A 146 30.59 7.08 12.08
C GLN A 146 31.16 7.51 10.71
N PRO A 147 31.59 6.55 9.87
CA PRO A 147 32.22 6.90 8.60
C PRO A 147 31.23 7.53 7.61
N ILE A 148 31.73 8.52 6.86
CA ILE A 148 31.00 9.11 5.73
C ILE A 148 31.32 8.29 4.48
N LEU A 149 30.28 7.70 3.90
CA LEU A 149 30.34 6.99 2.62
C LEU A 149 29.62 7.82 1.57
N ARG A 150 30.22 7.94 0.39
CA ARG A 150 29.61 8.67 -0.73
C ARG A 150 29.89 7.98 -2.05
N THR A 151 28.95 8.12 -2.96
CA THR A 151 29.09 7.78 -4.37
C THR A 151 28.35 8.81 -5.20
N ASP A 152 28.74 8.94 -6.45
CA ASP A 152 28.05 9.73 -7.46
C ASP A 152 27.55 8.78 -8.56
N PHE A 153 26.50 9.16 -9.28
CA PHE A 153 25.94 8.41 -10.41
C PHE A 153 25.21 9.38 -11.34
N ASP A 154 25.13 9.03 -12.63
CA ASP A 154 24.54 9.91 -13.66
C ASP A 154 23.08 9.51 -13.97
N VAL A 155 22.20 10.50 -14.13
CA VAL A 155 20.80 10.32 -14.53
C VAL A 155 20.53 11.03 -15.85
N SER A 156 20.34 10.24 -16.91
CA SER A 156 20.20 10.72 -18.29
C SER A 156 18.76 10.84 -18.80
N ARG A 157 17.76 10.50 -17.99
CA ARG A 157 16.35 10.51 -18.38
C ARG A 157 15.51 11.19 -17.31
N GLU A 158 14.40 11.76 -17.74
CA GLU A 158 13.37 12.25 -16.83
C GLU A 158 12.87 11.10 -15.93
N ILE A 159 12.82 11.36 -14.63
CA ILE A 159 12.43 10.39 -13.62
C ILE A 159 10.97 10.58 -13.25
N ALA A 160 10.14 9.58 -13.54
CA ALA A 160 8.75 9.56 -13.09
C ALA A 160 8.63 9.22 -11.59
N SER A 161 9.53 8.38 -11.06
CA SER A 161 9.59 8.01 -9.64
C SER A 161 10.97 7.44 -9.29
N ALA A 162 11.47 7.74 -8.10
CA ALA A 162 12.66 7.14 -7.52
C ALA A 162 12.45 6.79 -6.05
N LYS A 163 12.97 5.63 -5.63
CA LYS A 163 12.94 5.16 -4.25
C LYS A 163 14.33 4.78 -3.78
N LEU A 164 14.64 5.09 -2.53
CA LEU A 164 15.82 4.59 -1.84
C LEU A 164 15.41 3.47 -0.89
N PHE A 165 16.00 2.29 -1.08
CA PHE A 165 15.94 1.18 -0.14
C PHE A 165 17.27 1.13 0.60
N ILE A 166 17.26 1.29 1.92
CA ILE A 166 18.50 1.45 2.68
C ILE A 166 18.40 0.81 4.06
N THR A 167 19.51 0.22 4.50
CA THR A 167 19.67 -0.34 5.85
C THR A 167 21.11 -0.11 6.33
N ALA A 168 21.32 -0.28 7.63
CA ALA A 168 22.64 -0.30 8.23
C ALA A 168 22.64 -1.25 9.43
N ILE A 169 23.79 -1.87 9.69
CA ILE A 169 24.04 -2.52 10.98
C ILE A 169 24.54 -1.42 11.93
N GLY A 170 23.73 -1.09 12.93
CA GLY A 170 23.89 0.13 13.72
C GLY A 170 22.89 1.19 13.24
N GLY A 171 23.38 2.33 12.75
CA GLY A 171 22.52 3.37 12.21
C GLY A 171 23.13 4.15 11.04
N TYR A 172 22.28 4.88 10.32
CA TYR A 172 22.62 5.71 9.18
C TYR A 172 21.84 7.03 9.18
N GLU A 173 22.40 8.02 8.50
CA GLU A 173 21.70 9.21 8.04
C GLU A 173 22.07 9.42 6.58
N ALA A 174 21.07 9.46 5.70
CA ALA A 174 21.27 9.51 4.27
C ALA A 174 21.02 10.92 3.72
N TYR A 175 21.85 11.31 2.76
CA TYR A 175 21.70 12.55 2.01
C TYR A 175 21.77 12.25 0.52
N LEU A 176 20.94 12.93 -0.26
CA LEU A 176 20.96 12.90 -1.71
C LEU A 176 20.97 14.35 -2.21
N ASN A 177 21.98 14.71 -3.02
CA ASN A 177 22.16 16.06 -3.54
C ASN A 177 22.14 17.15 -2.44
N GLY A 178 22.78 16.86 -1.30
CA GLY A 178 22.87 17.74 -0.13
C GLY A 178 21.58 17.85 0.70
N GLN A 179 20.50 17.18 0.29
CA GLN A 179 19.25 17.14 1.04
C GLN A 179 19.14 15.86 1.85
N ARG A 180 18.64 15.98 3.08
CA ARG A 180 18.41 14.81 3.95
C ARG A 180 17.31 13.93 3.36
N VAL A 181 17.52 12.62 3.39
CA VAL A 181 16.51 11.63 2.99
C VAL A 181 15.68 11.24 4.21
N GLY A 182 14.37 11.45 4.13
CA GLY A 182 13.42 11.12 5.21
C GLY A 182 13.59 11.95 6.48
N ASP A 183 12.78 11.62 7.48
CA ASP A 183 12.72 12.28 8.79
C ASP A 183 13.06 11.34 9.96
N LEU A 184 13.44 10.09 9.67
CA LEU A 184 13.83 9.11 10.68
C LEU A 184 15.12 9.52 11.40
N TYR A 185 15.13 9.37 12.72
CA TYR A 185 16.32 9.49 13.55
C TYR A 185 16.67 8.11 14.09
N LEU A 186 17.96 7.81 14.20
CA LEU A 186 18.44 6.48 14.63
C LEU A 186 17.93 5.35 13.72
N ALA A 187 17.73 5.63 12.42
CA ALA A 187 17.49 4.58 11.43
C ALA A 187 18.76 3.74 11.29
N SER A 188 18.73 2.43 11.02
CA SER A 188 17.57 1.55 10.93
C SER A 188 17.10 1.08 12.32
N SER A 189 15.99 0.34 12.36
CA SER A 189 15.48 -0.32 13.56
C SER A 189 16.51 -1.23 14.24
N TRP A 190 16.58 -1.16 15.57
CA TRP A 190 17.38 -2.08 16.36
C TRP A 190 16.74 -3.47 16.40
N THR A 191 17.47 -4.47 15.91
CA THR A 191 17.02 -5.87 15.80
C THR A 191 18.15 -6.83 16.19
N GLN A 192 17.86 -8.13 16.29
CA GLN A 192 18.92 -9.14 16.33
C GLN A 192 19.54 -9.25 14.94
N TYR A 193 20.52 -8.40 14.63
CA TYR A 193 21.10 -8.25 13.28
C TYR A 193 21.59 -9.56 12.66
N ALA A 194 22.09 -10.49 13.47
CA ALA A 194 22.50 -11.83 13.01
C ALA A 194 21.34 -12.71 12.51
N LYS A 195 20.09 -12.32 12.78
CA LYS A 195 18.88 -13.02 12.34
C LYS A 195 18.03 -12.22 11.37
N ARG A 196 17.99 -10.89 11.54
CA ARG A 196 17.19 -10.00 10.71
C ARG A 196 17.74 -8.58 10.81
N SER A 197 17.84 -7.89 9.68
CA SER A 197 17.96 -6.44 9.61
C SER A 197 16.72 -5.87 8.94
N SER A 198 16.19 -4.77 9.44
CA SER A 198 15.14 -4.02 8.75
C SER A 198 15.78 -3.05 7.76
N TYR A 199 15.10 -2.78 6.65
CA TYR A 199 15.45 -1.68 5.74
C TYR A 199 14.30 -0.69 5.69
N ASP A 200 14.63 0.55 5.34
CA ASP A 200 13.67 1.62 5.15
C ASP A 200 13.50 1.90 3.65
N THR A 201 12.30 2.35 3.28
CA THR A 201 11.98 2.81 1.92
C THR A 201 11.62 4.27 1.96
N HIS A 202 12.33 5.08 1.16
CA HIS A 202 12.08 6.52 1.03
C HIS A 202 11.72 6.86 -0.41
N ASP A 203 10.71 7.71 -0.61
CA ASP A 203 10.49 8.37 -1.91
C ASP A 203 11.51 9.52 -2.05
N VAL A 204 12.41 9.38 -3.02
CA VAL A 204 13.47 10.35 -3.32
C VAL A 204 13.28 10.99 -4.69
N THR A 205 12.09 10.83 -5.31
CA THR A 205 11.79 11.30 -6.66
C THR A 205 12.17 12.77 -6.85
N LYS A 206 11.84 13.63 -5.87
CA LYS A 206 12.11 15.07 -5.94
C LYS A 206 13.54 15.48 -5.58
N GLN A 207 14.35 14.53 -5.10
CA GLN A 207 15.74 14.76 -4.71
C GLN A 207 16.73 14.35 -5.81
N ILE A 208 16.28 13.58 -6.81
CA ILE A 208 17.07 13.26 -7.99
C ILE A 208 17.13 14.48 -8.92
N ILE A 209 18.32 14.75 -9.45
CA ILE A 209 18.57 15.78 -10.45
C ILE A 209 19.08 15.13 -11.73
N GLU A 210 18.85 15.77 -12.87
CA GLU A 210 19.50 15.42 -14.13
C GLU A 210 20.99 15.78 -14.06
N GLY A 211 21.84 14.94 -14.65
CA GLY A 211 23.29 15.06 -14.57
C GLY A 211 23.91 13.69 -14.47
#